data_AF-A0A015L7P7-F1
#
_entry.id   AF-A0A015L7P7-F1
#
_cell.length_a   1.000
_cell.length_b   1.000
_cell.length_c   1.000
_cell.angle_alpha   90.00
_cell.angle_beta   90.00
_cell.angle_gamma   90.00
#
_symmetry.space_group_name_H-M   'P 1'
#
loop_
_entity.id
_entity.type
_entity.pdbx_description
1 polymer ?
#
loop_
_entity_poly.entity_id
_entity_poly.type
_entity_poly.pdbx_seq_one_letter_code
_entity_poly.pdbx_strand_id
1 'polypeptide(L)'
;MRISPFSVRESFNNPKFSKQQIEALFNDFTQEKSITIDKKVIDDIYLQTNGHPGMVGLYGHLIAEILIYKIDGNLDFTTWQNYIIKSLYSDIQNFPIFERLKNTLLEQNEDTRNAMYYLRSQVLSNSGPYSFKDKDMKILKFFKFFINEGILRAENERFVISSPIIHSFILQYIMPNVFKNCPLKNPPLHDNGSIDIFRLLKEAINTLDKNYIRSTAFSNNKVAQVTVESQSNVLVPHENLYQQELSIILTNWLEKWNVISQNHGYNLVITAPERPTAVIGIAATKTSKEINEYFDQTLTYAHSLKPEFDVRDIWVIHFTCQDLTNKCPHWPTKEQEAAGLNTIHIWHNLKFTKVKINARWKGINGTQEIIEEDIKLS
;
A
#
# COMPACT_ATOMS: atom_id res chain seq x y z
N MET A 1 20.87 -36.79 13.90
CA MET A 1 19.77 -35.83 13.79
C MET A 1 18.64 -36.49 12.99
N ARG A 2 17.54 -36.93 13.64
CA ARG A 2 16.40 -37.56 12.95
C ARG A 2 15.52 -36.45 12.39
N ILE A 3 15.55 -36.27 11.08
CA ILE A 3 14.63 -35.39 10.35
C ILE A 3 13.29 -36.12 10.27
N SER A 4 12.19 -35.41 10.54
CA SER A 4 10.84 -35.96 10.42
C SER A 4 10.62 -36.56 9.03
N PRO A 5 9.99 -37.74 8.89
CA PRO A 5 9.67 -38.31 7.58
C PRO A 5 8.71 -37.44 6.75
N PHE A 6 8.08 -36.45 7.37
CA PHE A 6 7.22 -35.44 6.72
C PHE A 6 7.92 -34.12 6.44
N SER A 7 9.20 -33.96 6.80
CA SER A 7 10.00 -32.85 6.31
C SER A 7 10.33 -33.13 4.85
N VAL A 8 9.48 -32.63 3.96
CA VAL A 8 9.68 -32.79 2.53
C VAL A 8 11.03 -32.16 2.17
N ARG A 9 11.96 -32.99 1.69
CA ARG A 9 13.27 -32.55 1.18
C ARG A 9 13.15 -31.66 -0.06
N GLU A 10 11.98 -31.67 -0.70
CA GLU A 10 11.63 -30.91 -1.89
C GLU A 10 10.38 -30.11 -1.59
N SER A 11 10.43 -28.78 -1.71
CA SER A 11 9.23 -27.95 -1.64
C SER A 11 8.31 -28.29 -2.81
N PHE A 12 7.24 -29.07 -2.58
CA PHE A 12 6.18 -29.21 -3.59
C PHE A 12 5.53 -27.84 -3.80
N ASN A 13 5.73 -27.25 -4.98
CA ASN A 13 4.98 -26.06 -5.39
C ASN A 13 3.52 -26.46 -5.60
N ASN A 14 2.67 -26.17 -4.63
CA ASN A 14 1.22 -26.31 -4.82
C ASN A 14 0.78 -25.28 -5.86
N PRO A 15 0.18 -25.67 -7.00
CA PRO A 15 -0.23 -24.73 -8.02
C PRO A 15 -1.20 -23.70 -7.46
N LYS A 16 -1.06 -22.46 -7.91
CA LYS A 16 -2.00 -21.38 -7.57
C LYS A 16 -3.37 -21.68 -8.17
N PHE A 17 -4.41 -21.28 -7.46
CA PHE A 17 -5.74 -21.27 -8.02
C PHE A 17 -5.85 -20.19 -9.10
N SER A 18 -6.42 -20.56 -10.25
CA SER A 18 -6.92 -19.59 -11.22
C SER A 18 -8.12 -18.85 -10.64
N LYS A 19 -8.46 -17.69 -11.22
CA LYS A 19 -9.68 -16.96 -10.84
C LYS A 19 -10.93 -17.86 -10.91
N GLN A 20 -11.05 -18.67 -11.96
CA GLN A 20 -12.16 -19.61 -12.13
C GLN A 20 -12.21 -20.69 -11.05
N GLN A 21 -11.06 -21.18 -10.60
CA GLN A 21 -11.00 -22.15 -9.50
C GLN A 21 -11.42 -21.54 -8.17
N ILE A 22 -11.06 -20.27 -7.91
CA ILE A 22 -11.54 -19.55 -6.72
C ILE A 22 -13.05 -19.30 -6.83
N GLU A 23 -13.54 -18.85 -7.98
CA GLU A 23 -14.98 -18.68 -8.22
C GLU A 23 -15.74 -19.99 -7.95
N ALA A 24 -15.27 -21.13 -8.47
CA ALA A 24 -15.86 -22.43 -8.20
C ALA A 24 -15.83 -22.80 -6.71
N LEU A 25 -14.68 -22.62 -6.04
CA LEU A 25 -14.54 -22.91 -4.61
C LEU A 25 -15.51 -22.09 -3.75
N PHE A 26 -15.66 -20.80 -4.03
CA PHE A 26 -16.61 -19.94 -3.31
C PHE A 26 -18.07 -20.21 -3.69
N ASN A 27 -18.35 -20.71 -4.89
CA ASN A 27 -19.69 -21.18 -5.26
C ASN A 27 -20.09 -22.43 -4.45
N ASP A 28 -19.18 -23.40 -4.31
CA ASP A 28 -19.43 -24.59 -3.49
C ASP A 28 -19.64 -24.19 -2.01
N PHE A 29 -18.81 -23.28 -1.50
CA PHE A 29 -18.95 -22.73 -0.14
C PHE A 29 -20.28 -22.00 0.08
N THR A 30 -20.71 -21.17 -0.87
CA THR A 30 -21.98 -20.42 -0.77
C THR A 30 -23.19 -21.35 -0.78
N GLN A 31 -23.16 -22.42 -1.58
CA GLN A 31 -24.17 -23.50 -1.52
C GLN A 31 -24.18 -24.20 -0.15
N GLU A 32 -23.02 -24.62 0.36
CA GLU A 32 -22.93 -25.33 1.64
C GLU A 32 -23.45 -24.47 2.80
N LYS A 33 -23.06 -23.19 2.84
CA LYS A 33 -23.43 -22.27 3.91
C LYS A 33 -24.77 -21.58 3.71
N SER A 34 -25.45 -21.81 2.57
CA SER A 34 -26.70 -21.13 2.22
C SER A 34 -26.60 -19.60 2.31
N ILE A 35 -25.50 -19.04 1.80
CA ILE A 35 -25.26 -17.60 1.72
C ILE A 35 -25.02 -17.19 0.26
N THR A 36 -24.95 -15.88 0.01
CA THR A 36 -24.56 -15.28 -1.26
C THR A 36 -23.34 -14.39 -1.05
N ILE A 37 -22.43 -14.37 -2.02
CA ILE A 37 -21.23 -13.53 -2.01
C ILE A 37 -21.19 -12.76 -3.32
N ASP A 38 -21.06 -11.43 -3.25
CA ASP A 38 -20.93 -10.59 -4.43
C ASP A 38 -19.67 -10.97 -5.22
N LYS A 39 -19.76 -11.03 -6.56
CA LYS A 39 -18.64 -11.35 -7.44
C LYS A 39 -17.44 -10.43 -7.20
N LYS A 40 -17.67 -9.16 -6.87
CA LYS A 40 -16.60 -8.21 -6.55
C LYS A 40 -15.78 -8.62 -5.33
N VAL A 41 -16.38 -9.33 -4.37
CA VAL A 41 -15.67 -9.88 -3.21
C VAL A 41 -14.74 -11.01 -3.63
N ILE A 42 -15.22 -11.92 -4.47
CA ILE A 42 -14.40 -13.02 -5.01
C ILE A 42 -13.24 -12.46 -5.87
N ASP A 43 -13.52 -11.44 -6.68
CA ASP A 43 -12.52 -10.72 -7.47
C ASP A 43 -11.44 -10.11 -6.58
N ASP A 44 -11.83 -9.42 -5.50
CA ASP A 44 -10.87 -8.87 -4.54
C ASP A 44 -10.08 -9.96 -3.82
N ILE A 45 -10.69 -11.08 -3.40
CA ILE A 45 -9.97 -12.21 -2.81
C ILE A 45 -8.92 -12.76 -3.78
N TYR A 46 -9.25 -12.94 -5.06
CA TYR A 46 -8.26 -13.35 -6.07
C TYR A 46 -7.12 -12.34 -6.17
N LEU A 47 -7.44 -11.04 -6.23
CA LEU A 47 -6.45 -9.97 -6.29
C LEU A 47 -5.56 -9.92 -5.04
N GLN A 48 -6.11 -10.07 -3.84
CA GLN A 48 -5.38 -10.00 -2.57
C GLN A 48 -4.50 -11.23 -2.29
N THR A 49 -4.92 -12.40 -2.78
CA THR A 49 -4.23 -13.67 -2.56
C THR A 49 -3.32 -14.05 -3.73
N ASN A 50 -3.57 -13.48 -4.91
CA ASN A 50 -3.00 -13.89 -6.18
C ASN A 50 -3.09 -15.42 -6.35
N GLY A 51 -4.22 -16.02 -5.95
CA GLY A 51 -4.46 -17.46 -6.04
C GLY A 51 -3.64 -18.35 -5.10
N HIS A 52 -2.94 -17.79 -4.11
CA HIS A 52 -2.20 -18.60 -3.14
C HIS A 52 -3.15 -19.44 -2.27
N PRO A 53 -3.12 -20.79 -2.34
CA PRO A 53 -4.14 -21.64 -1.71
C PRO A 53 -4.32 -21.40 -0.21
N GLY A 54 -3.22 -21.22 0.54
CA GLY A 54 -3.28 -20.94 1.97
C GLY A 54 -3.89 -19.57 2.30
N MET A 55 -3.74 -18.57 1.43
CA MET A 55 -4.34 -17.25 1.65
C MET A 55 -5.80 -17.23 1.21
N VAL A 56 -6.16 -17.96 0.15
CA VAL A 56 -7.55 -18.18 -0.27
C VAL A 56 -8.33 -18.90 0.84
N GLY A 57 -7.76 -19.97 1.38
CA GLY A 57 -8.35 -20.71 2.51
C GLY A 57 -8.50 -19.85 3.76
N LEU A 58 -7.53 -18.97 4.06
CA LEU A 58 -7.64 -18.01 5.15
C LEU A 58 -8.86 -17.08 4.97
N TYR A 59 -9.04 -16.49 3.78
CA TYR A 59 -10.21 -15.64 3.55
C TYR A 59 -11.53 -16.41 3.66
N GLY A 60 -11.59 -17.64 3.15
CA GLY A 60 -12.75 -18.52 3.36
C GLY A 60 -13.04 -18.77 4.84
N HIS A 61 -12.00 -19.00 5.64
CA HIS A 61 -12.12 -19.17 7.09
C HIS A 61 -12.59 -17.87 7.78
N LEU A 62 -12.03 -16.71 7.44
CA LEU A 62 -12.48 -15.42 8.00
C LEU A 62 -13.95 -15.15 7.65
N ILE A 63 -14.38 -15.50 6.43
CA ILE A 63 -15.79 -15.38 6.05
C ILE A 63 -16.66 -16.30 6.90
N ALA A 64 -16.29 -17.57 7.02
CA ALA A 64 -17.05 -18.59 7.75
C ALA A 64 -17.14 -18.33 9.26
N GLU A 65 -16.07 -17.85 9.89
CA GLU A 65 -16.01 -17.72 11.35
C GLU A 65 -16.35 -16.30 11.84
N ILE A 66 -16.15 -15.27 11.02
CA ILE A 66 -16.28 -13.88 11.46
C ILE A 66 -17.40 -13.16 10.72
N LEU A 67 -17.43 -13.23 9.39
CA LEU A 67 -18.36 -12.42 8.60
C LEU A 67 -19.76 -13.02 8.50
N ILE A 68 -19.91 -14.34 8.50
CA ILE A 68 -21.22 -14.98 8.31
C ILE A 68 -22.23 -14.55 9.37
N TYR A 69 -21.77 -14.28 10.60
CA TYR A 69 -22.61 -13.83 11.72
C TYR A 69 -22.91 -12.32 11.69
N LYS A 70 -22.30 -11.58 10.77
CA LYS A 70 -22.44 -10.12 10.61
C LYS A 70 -23.25 -9.73 9.37
N ILE A 71 -23.73 -10.71 8.60
CA ILE A 71 -24.46 -10.52 7.35
C ILE A 71 -25.81 -11.25 7.40
N ASP A 72 -26.81 -10.73 6.71
CA ASP A 72 -28.12 -11.38 6.54
C ASP A 72 -28.10 -12.27 5.30
N GLY A 73 -27.26 -13.31 5.33
CA GLY A 73 -27.12 -14.27 4.23
C GLY A 73 -26.51 -13.74 2.93
N ASN A 74 -26.17 -12.45 2.84
CA ASN A 74 -25.52 -11.84 1.67
C ASN A 74 -24.28 -11.02 2.07
N LEU A 75 -23.12 -11.39 1.54
CA LEU A 75 -21.89 -10.63 1.67
C LEU A 75 -21.72 -9.72 0.45
N ASP A 76 -22.19 -8.48 0.58
CA ASP A 76 -21.97 -7.44 -0.42
C ASP A 76 -20.54 -6.87 -0.35
N PHE A 77 -20.11 -6.24 -1.46
CA PHE A 77 -18.76 -5.67 -1.56
C PHE A 77 -18.50 -4.54 -0.55
N THR A 78 -19.53 -3.78 -0.19
CA THR A 78 -19.41 -2.66 0.75
C THR A 78 -19.14 -3.16 2.19
N THR A 79 -19.77 -4.26 2.59
CA THR A 79 -19.53 -4.95 3.87
C THR A 79 -18.16 -5.62 3.88
N TRP A 80 -17.75 -6.21 2.75
CA TRP A 80 -16.41 -6.72 2.59
C TRP A 80 -15.33 -5.65 2.74
N GLN A 81 -15.44 -4.52 2.03
CA GLN A 81 -14.47 -3.41 2.14
C GLN A 81 -14.40 -2.86 3.56
N ASN A 82 -15.54 -2.77 4.26
CA ASN A 82 -15.56 -2.37 5.66
C ASN A 82 -14.73 -3.32 6.55
N TYR A 83 -14.85 -4.62 6.32
CA TYR A 83 -14.07 -5.63 7.04
C TYR A 83 -12.57 -5.53 6.75
N ILE A 84 -12.19 -5.38 5.48
CA ILE A 84 -10.79 -5.21 5.06
C ILE A 84 -10.13 -4.03 5.80
N ILE A 85 -10.87 -2.92 5.89
CA ILE A 85 -10.35 -1.69 6.51
C ILE A 85 -10.36 -1.80 8.04
N LYS A 86 -11.44 -2.27 8.67
CA LYS A 86 -11.56 -2.20 10.14
C LYS A 86 -10.92 -3.36 10.88
N SER A 87 -10.86 -4.54 10.27
CA SER A 87 -10.70 -5.78 11.04
C SER A 87 -9.74 -6.80 10.42
N LEU A 88 -9.62 -6.88 9.09
CA LEU A 88 -8.80 -7.92 8.45
C LEU A 88 -7.43 -8.04 9.09
N TYR A 89 -6.65 -6.95 9.10
CA TYR A 89 -5.26 -7.03 9.55
C TYR A 89 -5.13 -7.28 11.05
N SER A 90 -6.07 -6.78 11.86
CA SER A 90 -6.08 -7.07 13.29
C SER A 90 -6.43 -8.52 13.57
N ASP A 91 -7.28 -9.13 12.75
CA ASP A 91 -7.70 -10.53 12.88
C ASP A 91 -6.58 -11.47 12.40
N ILE A 92 -5.96 -11.18 11.25
CA ILE A 92 -4.92 -12.06 10.69
C ILE A 92 -3.61 -12.03 11.47
N GLN A 93 -3.30 -10.96 12.21
CA GLN A 93 -2.01 -10.86 12.92
C GLN A 93 -1.80 -11.98 13.95
N ASN A 94 -2.89 -12.56 14.46
CA ASN A 94 -2.88 -13.64 15.44
C ASN A 94 -2.98 -15.03 14.80
N PHE A 95 -3.08 -15.11 13.47
CA PHE A 95 -3.02 -16.41 12.79
C PHE A 95 -1.58 -16.93 12.85
N PRO A 96 -1.36 -18.24 13.10
CA PRO A 96 -0.03 -18.80 13.32
C PRO A 96 1.00 -18.46 12.23
N ILE A 97 0.57 -18.36 10.97
CA ILE A 97 1.45 -18.02 9.86
C ILE A 97 1.94 -16.56 9.91
N PHE A 98 1.07 -15.61 10.26
CA PHE A 98 1.41 -14.19 10.36
C PHE A 98 2.14 -13.87 11.66
N GLU A 99 1.77 -14.53 12.76
CA GLU A 99 2.49 -14.44 14.02
C GLU A 99 3.92 -14.95 13.87
N ARG A 100 4.10 -16.14 13.25
CA ARG A 100 5.43 -16.67 12.93
C ARG A 100 6.22 -15.70 12.05
N LEU A 101 5.62 -15.21 10.95
CA LEU A 101 6.26 -14.27 10.04
C LEU A 101 6.72 -13.00 10.77
N LYS A 102 5.86 -12.43 11.62
CA LYS A 102 6.16 -11.26 12.45
C LYS A 102 7.33 -11.55 13.38
N ASN A 103 7.30 -12.67 14.10
CA ASN A 103 8.37 -13.05 15.03
C ASN A 103 9.71 -13.21 14.30
N THR A 104 9.74 -13.95 13.19
CA THR A 104 10.96 -14.16 12.38
C THR A 104 11.55 -12.85 11.86
N LEU A 105 10.73 -11.96 11.31
CA LEU A 105 11.22 -10.70 10.71
C LEU A 105 11.55 -9.61 11.73
N LEU A 106 11.13 -9.77 12.99
CA LEU A 106 11.45 -8.84 14.09
C LEU A 106 12.57 -9.35 15.01
N GLU A 107 13.19 -10.48 14.69
CA GLU A 107 14.34 -10.98 15.42
C GLU A 107 15.49 -9.97 15.44
N GLN A 108 16.05 -9.74 16.62
CA GLN A 108 17.11 -8.75 16.87
C GLN A 108 18.52 -9.30 16.54
N ASN A 109 18.66 -9.96 15.39
CA ASN A 109 19.95 -10.44 14.90
C ASN A 109 20.40 -9.67 13.64
N GLU A 110 21.69 -9.71 13.33
CA GLU A 110 22.26 -8.94 12.22
C GLU A 110 21.78 -9.40 10.84
N ASP A 111 21.61 -10.71 10.63
CA ASP A 111 21.12 -11.25 9.36
C ASP A 111 19.68 -10.83 9.08
N THR A 112 18.79 -10.88 10.08
CA THR A 112 17.41 -10.42 9.96
C THR A 112 17.35 -8.91 9.70
N ARG A 113 18.14 -8.10 10.41
CA ARG A 113 18.22 -6.65 10.14
C ARG A 113 18.64 -6.37 8.70
N ASN A 114 19.70 -7.03 8.23
CA ASN A 114 20.16 -6.89 6.85
C ASN A 114 19.08 -7.34 5.87
N ALA A 115 18.41 -8.47 6.12
CA ALA A 115 17.29 -8.93 5.31
C ALA A 115 16.19 -7.86 5.23
N MET A 116 15.81 -7.24 6.35
CA MET A 116 14.79 -6.19 6.35
C MET A 116 15.18 -4.95 5.55
N TYR A 117 16.45 -4.54 5.55
CA TYR A 117 16.94 -3.49 4.65
C TYR A 117 16.81 -3.87 3.17
N TYR A 118 17.10 -5.12 2.81
CA TYR A 118 16.90 -5.62 1.43
C TYR A 118 15.43 -5.74 1.07
N LEU A 119 14.59 -6.19 2.01
CA LEU A 119 13.14 -6.29 1.81
C LEU A 119 12.55 -4.92 1.53
N ARG A 120 12.92 -3.90 2.32
CA ARG A 120 12.50 -2.50 2.11
C ARG A 120 12.97 -1.99 0.75
N SER A 121 14.27 -2.05 0.45
CA SER A 121 14.86 -1.40 -0.72
C SER A 121 14.64 -2.09 -2.05
N GLN A 122 14.63 -3.42 -2.09
CA GLN A 122 14.59 -4.18 -3.34
C GLN A 122 13.25 -4.88 -3.57
N VAL A 123 12.52 -5.25 -2.52
CA VAL A 123 11.34 -6.12 -2.69
C VAL A 123 10.03 -5.33 -2.67
N LEU A 124 9.73 -4.65 -1.56
CA LEU A 124 8.43 -3.99 -1.38
C LEU A 124 8.26 -2.78 -2.31
N SER A 125 9.36 -2.13 -2.65
CA SER A 125 9.34 -0.98 -3.54
C SER A 125 8.96 -1.38 -4.98
N ASN A 126 9.17 -2.63 -5.40
CA ASN A 126 8.92 -3.05 -6.78
C ASN A 126 7.45 -3.46 -7.02
N SER A 127 6.86 -2.96 -8.11
CA SER A 127 5.49 -3.26 -8.54
C SER A 127 5.37 -4.48 -9.46
N GLY A 128 6.49 -5.05 -9.91
CA GLY A 128 6.51 -6.17 -10.86
C GLY A 128 7.46 -7.31 -10.50
N PRO A 129 7.48 -8.38 -11.31
CA PRO A 129 8.42 -9.48 -11.15
C PRO A 129 9.87 -9.03 -11.25
N TYR A 130 10.61 -9.28 -10.17
CA TYR A 130 12.03 -8.94 -10.02
C TYR A 130 12.88 -9.90 -10.87
N SER A 131 13.44 -9.42 -11.98
CA SER A 131 14.44 -10.18 -12.73
C SER A 131 15.84 -9.91 -12.19
N PHE A 132 16.61 -10.97 -12.00
CA PHE A 132 18.03 -10.84 -11.69
C PHE A 132 18.79 -10.61 -12.98
N LYS A 133 19.62 -9.57 -12.99
CA LYS A 133 20.76 -9.52 -13.90
C LYS A 133 22.05 -9.98 -13.22
N ASP A 134 22.13 -9.95 -11.88
CA ASP A 134 23.36 -10.22 -11.15
C ASP A 134 23.29 -11.41 -10.19
N LYS A 135 24.33 -12.25 -10.28
CA LYS A 135 24.55 -13.48 -9.51
C LYS A 135 25.26 -13.19 -8.16
N ASP A 136 24.92 -12.10 -7.48
CA ASP A 136 25.54 -11.83 -6.18
C ASP A 136 25.00 -12.83 -5.14
N MET A 137 25.87 -13.77 -4.74
CA MET A 137 25.55 -14.79 -3.75
C MET A 137 25.10 -14.21 -2.40
N LYS A 138 25.54 -12.99 -2.05
CA LYS A 138 25.12 -12.32 -0.80
C LYS A 138 23.67 -11.87 -0.84
N ILE A 139 23.15 -11.55 -2.02
CA ILE A 139 21.76 -11.15 -2.21
C ILE A 139 20.87 -12.40 -2.26
N LEU A 140 21.34 -13.46 -2.92
CA LEU A 140 20.61 -14.73 -3.03
C LEU A 140 20.25 -15.36 -1.68
N LYS A 141 21.05 -15.18 -0.62
CA LYS A 141 20.68 -15.70 0.72
C LYS A 141 19.40 -15.05 1.26
N PHE A 142 19.21 -13.74 1.06
CA PHE A 142 18.00 -13.04 1.52
C PHE A 142 16.78 -13.42 0.70
N PHE A 143 16.93 -13.59 -0.62
CA PHE A 143 15.85 -14.10 -1.46
C PHE A 143 15.42 -15.51 -1.06
N LYS A 144 16.37 -16.43 -0.81
CA LYS A 144 16.06 -17.77 -0.29
C LYS A 144 15.32 -17.70 1.05
N PHE A 145 15.77 -16.83 1.95
CA PHE A 145 15.08 -16.57 3.21
C PHE A 145 13.63 -16.09 2.98
N PHE A 146 13.41 -15.07 2.14
CA PHE A 146 12.06 -14.57 1.86
C PHE A 146 11.16 -15.60 1.16
N ILE A 147 11.71 -16.49 0.34
CA ILE A 147 10.96 -17.60 -0.27
C ILE A 147 10.54 -18.61 0.81
N ASN A 148 11.46 -18.98 1.69
CA ASN A 148 11.18 -19.91 2.79
C ASN A 148 10.13 -19.36 3.76
N GLU A 149 10.13 -18.04 3.99
CA GLU A 149 9.11 -17.36 4.79
C GLU A 149 7.79 -17.09 4.05
N GLY A 150 7.68 -17.48 2.77
CA GLY A 150 6.46 -17.29 1.98
C GLY A 150 6.18 -15.84 1.57
N ILE A 151 7.18 -14.95 1.68
CA ILE A 151 7.10 -13.55 1.25
C ILE A 151 7.27 -13.45 -0.26
N LEU A 152 8.23 -14.20 -0.80
CA LEU A 152 8.54 -14.24 -2.22
C LEU A 152 8.21 -15.60 -2.82
N ARG A 153 8.02 -15.62 -4.14
CA ARG A 153 7.97 -16.84 -4.95
C ARG A 153 8.77 -16.65 -6.24
N ALA A 154 9.22 -17.76 -6.81
CA ALA A 154 9.89 -17.78 -8.09
C ALA A 154 8.88 -17.87 -9.25
N GLU A 155 9.05 -17.04 -10.29
CA GLU A 155 8.28 -17.07 -11.54
C GLU A 155 9.22 -16.83 -12.72
N ASN A 156 9.40 -17.81 -13.61
CA ASN A 156 10.16 -17.66 -14.86
C ASN A 156 11.51 -16.91 -14.68
N GLU A 157 12.36 -17.40 -13.76
CA GLU A 157 13.67 -16.81 -13.40
C GLU A 157 13.61 -15.46 -12.66
N ARG A 158 12.42 -15.06 -12.20
CA ARG A 158 12.16 -13.84 -11.44
C ARG A 158 11.64 -14.17 -10.04
N PHE A 159 11.69 -13.21 -9.12
CA PHE A 159 10.96 -13.29 -7.86
C PHE A 159 9.87 -12.23 -7.76
N VAL A 160 8.74 -12.61 -7.20
CA VAL A 160 7.58 -11.74 -6.96
C VAL A 160 7.08 -11.94 -5.55
N ILE A 161 6.50 -10.89 -4.99
CA ILE A 161 5.76 -10.99 -3.73
C ILE A 161 4.64 -12.02 -3.88
N SER A 162 4.54 -12.92 -2.92
CA SER A 162 3.63 -14.08 -2.92
C SER A 162 2.17 -13.68 -3.05
N SER A 163 1.75 -12.63 -2.34
CA SER A 163 0.39 -12.08 -2.36
C SER A 163 0.34 -10.63 -1.82
N PRO A 164 -0.57 -9.78 -2.32
CA PRO A 164 -0.79 -8.43 -1.78
C PRO A 164 -1.17 -8.36 -0.29
N ILE A 165 -1.84 -9.38 0.28
CA ILE A 165 -2.12 -9.41 1.72
C ILE A 165 -0.82 -9.51 2.55
N ILE A 166 0.15 -10.32 2.11
CA ILE A 166 1.46 -10.44 2.78
C ILE A 166 2.23 -9.11 2.69
N HIS A 167 2.23 -8.48 1.52
CA HIS A 167 2.83 -7.14 1.34
C HIS A 167 2.28 -6.13 2.33
N SER A 168 0.95 -6.02 2.37
CA SER A 168 0.25 -5.03 3.20
C SER A 168 0.43 -5.32 4.69
N PHE A 169 0.43 -6.59 5.10
CA PHE A 169 0.73 -6.99 6.48
C PHE A 169 2.17 -6.60 6.89
N ILE A 170 3.16 -6.85 6.03
CA ILE A 170 4.55 -6.46 6.28
C ILE A 170 4.66 -4.94 6.45
N LEU A 171 4.02 -4.16 5.56
CA LEU A 171 4.04 -2.69 5.62
C LEU A 171 3.37 -2.13 6.87
N GLN A 172 2.31 -2.77 7.36
CA GLN A 172 1.52 -2.26 8.48
C GLN A 172 2.05 -2.72 9.85
N TYR A 173 2.50 -3.98 9.98
CA TYR A 173 2.82 -4.57 11.29
C TYR A 173 4.31 -4.86 11.51
N ILE A 174 5.13 -4.88 10.46
CA ILE A 174 6.54 -5.29 10.56
C ILE A 174 7.46 -4.11 10.26
N MET A 175 7.30 -3.45 9.11
CA MET A 175 8.17 -2.34 8.71
C MET A 175 8.21 -1.19 9.72
N PRO A 176 7.10 -0.73 10.32
CA PRO A 176 7.12 0.31 11.34
C PRO A 176 7.84 -0.12 12.62
N ASN A 177 7.98 -1.43 12.87
CA ASN A 177 8.75 -1.95 14.00
C ASN A 177 10.26 -2.00 13.74
N VAL A 178 10.67 -2.04 12.47
CA VAL A 178 12.09 -2.03 12.07
C VAL A 178 12.57 -0.61 11.76
N PHE A 179 11.76 0.19 11.05
CA PHE A 179 12.07 1.54 10.63
C PHE A 179 11.18 2.53 11.39
N LYS A 180 11.76 3.24 12.36
CA LYS A 180 11.04 4.13 13.29
C LYS A 180 10.94 5.58 12.81
N ASN A 181 11.15 5.82 11.52
CA ASN A 181 11.11 7.16 10.94
C ASN A 181 9.70 7.75 11.10
N CYS A 182 9.58 8.86 11.80
CA CYS A 182 8.38 9.69 11.91
C CYS A 182 8.76 11.09 12.40
N PRO A 183 7.92 12.12 12.17
CA PRO A 183 8.14 13.43 12.76
C PRO A 183 8.17 13.36 14.30
N LEU A 184 9.05 14.15 14.91
CA LEU A 184 9.13 14.26 16.38
C LEU A 184 8.00 15.10 17.00
N LYS A 185 7.27 15.84 16.18
CA LYS A 185 6.14 16.68 16.61
C LYS A 185 4.91 15.82 16.79
N ASN A 186 3.92 16.28 17.55
CA ASN A 186 2.62 15.63 17.58
C ASN A 186 1.93 15.67 16.20
N PRO A 187 1.10 14.67 15.85
CA PRO A 187 0.28 14.71 14.66
C PRO A 187 -0.57 15.98 14.60
N PRO A 188 -0.67 16.65 13.43
CA PRO A 188 -1.47 17.85 13.30
C PRO A 188 -2.95 17.47 13.30
N LEU A 189 -3.70 17.97 14.29
CA LEU A 189 -5.12 17.74 14.45
C LEU A 189 -5.88 19.07 14.32
N HIS A 190 -7.10 19.00 13.79
CA HIS A 190 -8.09 20.06 13.90
C HIS A 190 -8.70 20.08 15.31
N ASP A 191 -9.40 21.17 15.65
CA ASP A 191 -10.01 21.37 16.98
C ASP A 191 -11.04 20.29 17.32
N ASN A 192 -11.66 19.67 16.31
CA ASN A 192 -12.60 18.55 16.46
C ASN A 192 -11.92 17.18 16.63
N GLY A 193 -10.57 17.13 16.68
CA GLY A 193 -9.78 15.92 16.82
C GLY A 193 -9.56 15.11 15.53
N SER A 194 -10.07 15.56 14.38
CA SER A 194 -9.73 14.95 13.08
C SER A 194 -8.32 15.36 12.63
N ILE A 195 -7.71 14.57 11.76
CA ILE A 195 -6.35 14.84 11.29
C ILE A 195 -6.37 15.97 10.25
N ASP A 196 -5.47 16.94 10.36
CA ASP A 196 -5.20 17.92 9.31
C ASP A 196 -4.30 17.25 8.25
N ILE A 197 -4.93 16.69 7.22
CA ILE A 197 -4.23 15.89 6.20
C ILE A 197 -3.21 16.73 5.43
N PHE A 198 -3.49 18.00 5.13
CA PHE A 198 -2.53 18.85 4.44
C PHE A 198 -1.23 19.01 5.25
N ARG A 199 -1.35 19.41 6.53
CA ARG A 199 -0.19 19.56 7.42
C ARG A 199 0.51 18.24 7.69
N LEU A 200 -0.26 17.15 7.84
CA LEU A 200 0.27 15.80 8.02
C LEU A 200 1.19 15.43 6.86
N LEU A 201 0.70 15.58 5.62
CA LEU A 201 1.47 15.22 4.43
C LEU A 201 2.72 16.09 4.28
N LYS A 202 2.60 17.40 4.54
CA LYS A 202 3.74 18.32 4.47
C LYS A 202 4.88 17.94 5.43
N GLU A 203 4.56 17.59 6.68
CA GLU A 203 5.55 17.15 7.67
C GLU A 203 6.08 15.74 7.37
N ALA A 204 5.23 14.83 6.87
CA ALA A 204 5.64 13.49 6.44
C ALA A 204 6.67 13.55 5.31
N ILE A 205 6.50 14.44 4.31
CA ILE A 205 7.45 14.62 3.20
C ILE A 205 8.84 15.03 3.72
N ASN A 206 8.90 15.91 4.72
CA ASN A 206 10.17 16.33 5.31
C ASN A 206 10.89 15.19 6.06
N THR A 207 10.14 14.15 6.43
CA THR A 207 10.65 12.98 7.18
C THR A 207 11.08 11.83 6.27
N LEU A 208 10.80 11.91 4.97
CA LEU A 208 11.18 10.89 4.01
C LEU A 208 12.70 10.66 4.03
N ASP A 209 13.09 9.37 3.98
CA ASP A 209 14.49 8.99 3.90
C ASP A 209 15.03 9.30 2.50
N LYS A 210 15.60 10.49 2.35
CA LYS A 210 16.09 11.00 1.06
C LYS A 210 17.19 10.13 0.47
N ASN A 211 18.04 9.58 1.33
CA ASN A 211 19.12 8.69 0.89
C ASN A 211 18.54 7.40 0.32
N TYR A 212 17.52 6.86 0.99
CA TYR A 212 16.77 5.71 0.53
C TYR A 212 16.00 5.97 -0.77
N ILE A 213 15.27 7.08 -0.88
CA ILE A 213 14.56 7.45 -2.12
C ILE A 213 15.55 7.56 -3.27
N ARG A 214 16.66 8.26 -3.05
CA ARG A 214 17.71 8.45 -4.06
C ARG A 214 18.37 7.13 -4.48
N SER A 215 18.72 6.26 -3.53
CA SER A 215 19.38 4.99 -3.86
C SER A 215 18.43 4.00 -4.54
N THR A 216 17.18 3.95 -4.07
CA THR A 216 16.17 3.01 -4.55
C THR A 216 15.56 3.44 -5.88
N ALA A 217 15.56 4.73 -6.20
CA ALA A 217 15.14 5.23 -7.52
C ALA A 217 15.93 4.58 -8.68
N PHE A 218 17.17 4.12 -8.45
CA PHE A 218 17.96 3.42 -9.47
C PHE A 218 17.54 1.97 -9.69
N SER A 219 17.05 1.29 -8.65
CA SER A 219 16.62 -0.12 -8.73
C SER A 219 15.12 -0.28 -8.95
N ASN A 220 14.31 0.70 -8.53
CA ASN A 220 12.87 0.69 -8.62
C ASN A 220 12.37 1.92 -9.38
N ASN A 221 12.40 1.80 -10.70
CA ASN A 221 12.00 2.86 -11.61
C ASN A 221 11.03 2.37 -12.67
N LYS A 222 10.36 3.35 -13.25
CA LYS A 222 9.62 3.22 -14.49
C LYS A 222 10.11 4.27 -15.47
N VAL A 223 9.86 4.03 -16.75
CA VAL A 223 10.13 5.01 -17.80
C VAL A 223 9.00 6.05 -17.79
N ALA A 224 9.34 7.30 -17.51
CA ALA A 224 8.39 8.41 -17.53
C ALA A 224 7.85 8.62 -18.95
N GLN A 225 6.53 8.78 -19.06
CA GLN A 225 5.82 9.13 -20.30
C GLN A 225 5.72 10.64 -20.53
N VAL A 226 6.39 11.42 -19.68
CA VAL A 226 6.45 12.89 -19.67
C VAL A 226 7.91 13.33 -19.68
N THR A 227 8.17 14.61 -19.95
CA THR A 227 9.53 15.14 -19.91
C THR A 227 9.99 15.37 -18.46
N VAL A 228 11.23 14.98 -18.18
CA VAL A 228 11.89 15.13 -16.89
C VAL A 228 13.30 15.64 -17.16
N GLU A 229 13.68 16.76 -16.55
CA GLU A 229 14.96 17.43 -16.80
C GLU A 229 15.20 17.68 -18.31
N SER A 230 14.13 18.06 -19.03
CA SER A 230 14.12 18.28 -20.49
C SER A 230 14.41 17.05 -21.34
N GLN A 231 14.29 15.84 -20.78
CA GLN A 231 14.51 14.58 -21.48
C GLN A 231 13.26 13.69 -21.46
N SER A 232 13.04 12.95 -22.54
CA SER A 232 12.02 11.89 -22.63
C SER A 232 12.59 10.55 -22.18
N ASN A 233 11.72 9.61 -21.78
CA ASN A 233 12.09 8.24 -21.39
C ASN A 233 13.07 8.17 -20.20
N VAL A 234 12.96 9.13 -19.29
CA VAL A 234 13.78 9.16 -18.07
C VAL A 234 13.24 8.16 -17.05
N LEU A 235 14.16 7.47 -16.36
CA LEU A 235 13.82 6.59 -15.25
C LEU A 235 13.43 7.42 -14.03
N VAL A 236 12.23 7.18 -13.51
CA VAL A 236 11.66 7.87 -12.35
C VAL A 236 11.15 6.89 -11.31
N PRO A 237 11.08 7.28 -10.02
CA PRO A 237 10.60 6.38 -8.98
C PRO A 237 9.15 5.94 -9.19
N HIS A 238 8.87 4.69 -8.78
CA HIS A 238 7.52 4.10 -8.82
C HIS A 238 6.65 4.55 -7.63
N GLU A 239 5.32 4.52 -7.79
CA GLU A 239 4.30 4.84 -6.79
C GLU A 239 4.54 4.13 -5.44
N ASN A 240 4.83 2.83 -5.50
CA ASN A 240 5.11 1.95 -4.36
C ASN A 240 6.20 2.49 -3.44
N LEU A 241 7.22 3.17 -3.97
CA LEU A 241 8.29 3.73 -3.17
C LEU A 241 7.73 4.77 -2.18
N TYR A 242 6.89 5.68 -2.70
CA TYR A 242 6.27 6.73 -1.89
C TYR A 242 5.20 6.16 -0.96
N GLN A 243 4.40 5.22 -1.45
CA GLN A 243 3.37 4.56 -0.63
C GLN A 243 3.99 3.85 0.57
N GLN A 244 5.05 3.07 0.36
CA GLN A 244 5.75 2.37 1.43
C GLN A 244 6.31 3.33 2.46
N GLU A 245 7.04 4.38 2.03
CA GLU A 245 7.64 5.33 2.95
C GLU A 245 6.59 6.10 3.74
N LEU A 246 5.51 6.56 3.08
CA LEU A 246 4.39 7.21 3.76
C LEU A 246 3.69 6.24 4.71
N SER A 247 3.45 4.99 4.32
CA SER A 247 2.83 3.99 5.19
C SER A 247 3.64 3.79 6.48
N ILE A 248 4.97 3.68 6.36
CA ILE A 248 5.86 3.52 7.53
C ILE A 248 5.80 4.76 8.43
N ILE A 249 5.98 5.94 7.84
CA ILE A 249 5.98 7.21 8.59
C ILE A 249 4.66 7.43 9.31
N LEU A 250 3.54 7.28 8.59
CA LEU A 250 2.22 7.53 9.13
C LEU A 250 1.82 6.49 10.17
N THR A 251 2.17 5.21 9.99
CA THR A 251 1.88 4.18 11.01
C THR A 251 2.64 4.44 12.31
N ASN A 252 3.90 4.85 12.23
CA ASN A 252 4.67 5.24 13.41
C ASN A 252 4.15 6.52 14.06
N TRP A 253 3.68 7.47 13.26
CA TRP A 253 3.29 8.79 13.76
C TRP A 253 1.87 8.82 14.34
N LEU A 254 0.96 8.04 13.76
CA LEU A 254 -0.46 8.05 14.09
C LEU A 254 -0.85 6.84 14.96
N GLU A 255 -0.22 6.68 16.12
CA GLU A 255 -0.40 5.50 17.00
C GLU A 255 -1.86 5.20 17.39
N LYS A 256 -2.75 6.20 17.35
CA LYS A 256 -4.20 6.06 17.67
C LYS A 256 -5.07 5.77 16.44
N TRP A 257 -4.47 5.65 15.25
CA TRP A 257 -5.15 5.36 13.99
C TRP A 257 -4.55 4.13 13.32
N ASN A 258 -5.39 3.43 12.57
CA ASN A 258 -4.94 2.42 11.63
C ASN A 258 -4.59 3.10 10.31
N VAL A 259 -3.37 2.85 9.84
CA VAL A 259 -2.91 3.25 8.50
C VAL A 259 -2.84 1.98 7.65
N ILE A 260 -3.68 1.91 6.63
CA ILE A 260 -3.88 0.71 5.84
C ILE A 260 -3.40 0.98 4.44
N SER A 261 -2.35 0.26 4.05
CA SER A 261 -1.80 0.34 2.71
C SER A 261 -2.48 -0.67 1.81
N GLN A 262 -3.29 -0.21 0.88
CA GLN A 262 -3.87 -1.06 -0.14
C GLN A 262 -2.97 -1.08 -1.38
N ASN A 263 -2.46 -2.27 -1.72
CA ASN A 263 -1.61 -2.44 -2.89
C ASN A 263 -2.39 -2.23 -4.21
N HIS A 264 -3.68 -2.56 -4.21
CA HIS A 264 -4.55 -2.34 -5.37
C HIS A 264 -5.06 -0.90 -5.37
N GLY A 265 -4.67 -0.12 -6.38
CA GLY A 265 -5.04 1.29 -6.53
C GLY A 265 -4.15 2.29 -5.78
N TYR A 266 -3.08 1.83 -5.12
CA TYR A 266 -2.11 2.68 -4.41
C TYR A 266 -2.77 3.65 -3.41
N ASN A 267 -3.78 3.16 -2.69
CA ASN A 267 -4.49 3.94 -1.69
C ASN A 267 -3.92 3.69 -0.29
N LEU A 268 -3.83 4.75 0.51
CA LEU A 268 -3.69 4.68 1.96
C LEU A 268 -5.02 5.09 2.60
N VAL A 269 -5.48 4.31 3.57
CA VAL A 269 -6.66 4.64 4.37
C VAL A 269 -6.21 4.89 5.81
N ILE A 270 -6.54 6.06 6.35
CA ILE A 270 -6.28 6.42 7.74
C ILE A 270 -7.62 6.46 8.47
N THR A 271 -7.80 5.57 9.44
CA THR A 271 -9.09 5.41 10.12
C THR A 271 -8.91 5.09 11.60
N ALA A 272 -9.90 5.44 12.42
CA ALA A 272 -9.96 5.08 13.83
C ALA A 272 -11.44 5.00 14.25
N PRO A 273 -11.76 4.23 15.31
CA PRO A 273 -13.12 4.19 15.85
C PRO A 273 -13.64 5.60 16.15
N GLU A 274 -14.86 5.89 15.67
CA GLU A 274 -15.57 7.16 15.91
C GLU A 274 -14.85 8.42 15.41
N ARG A 275 -13.87 8.27 14.52
CA ARG A 275 -13.13 9.40 13.92
C ARG A 275 -13.32 9.44 12.41
N PRO A 276 -13.29 10.64 11.80
CA PRO A 276 -13.33 10.75 10.35
C PRO A 276 -12.20 9.97 9.68
N THR A 277 -12.54 9.30 8.58
CA THR A 277 -11.59 8.54 7.77
C THR A 277 -11.01 9.43 6.66
N ALA A 278 -9.72 9.26 6.39
CA ALA A 278 -9.06 9.84 5.24
C ALA A 278 -8.68 8.75 4.23
N VAL A 279 -8.91 9.03 2.95
CA VAL A 279 -8.52 8.19 1.82
C VAL A 279 -7.54 8.96 0.96
N ILE A 280 -6.38 8.35 0.70
CA ILE A 280 -5.27 9.00 0.03
C ILE A 280 -4.81 8.15 -1.15
N GLY A 281 -5.06 8.61 -2.38
CA GLY A 281 -4.50 8.01 -3.60
C GLY A 281 -3.08 8.51 -3.86
N ILE A 282 -2.18 7.62 -4.25
CA ILE A 282 -0.77 7.95 -4.50
C ILE A 282 -0.41 7.72 -5.96
N ALA A 283 -0.06 8.81 -6.65
CA ALA A 283 0.45 8.79 -8.02
C ALA A 283 1.91 9.23 -8.06
N ALA A 284 2.66 8.70 -9.04
CA ALA A 284 4.07 9.04 -9.24
C ALA A 284 4.35 9.35 -10.71
N THR A 285 4.82 10.56 -11.04
CA THR A 285 5.21 11.02 -12.39
C THR A 285 4.33 10.44 -13.50
N LYS A 286 3.13 11.00 -13.62
CA LYS A 286 2.08 10.55 -14.54
C LYS A 286 1.74 11.63 -15.56
N THR A 287 1.25 11.22 -16.73
CA THR A 287 0.61 12.15 -17.67
C THR A 287 -0.67 12.74 -17.07
N SER A 288 -1.14 13.88 -17.57
CA SER A 288 -2.41 14.47 -17.14
C SER A 288 -3.60 13.51 -17.28
N LYS A 289 -3.60 12.68 -18.33
CA LYS A 289 -4.63 11.65 -18.53
C LYS A 289 -4.59 10.62 -17.40
N GLU A 290 -3.42 10.05 -17.12
CA GLU A 290 -3.27 9.08 -16.03
C GLU A 290 -3.60 9.70 -14.67
N ILE A 291 -3.24 10.96 -14.42
CA ILE A 291 -3.62 11.63 -13.16
C ILE A 291 -5.13 11.76 -13.00
N ASN A 292 -5.87 12.07 -14.07
CA ASN A 292 -7.33 12.07 -14.01
C ASN A 292 -7.89 10.69 -13.67
N GLU A 293 -7.28 9.61 -14.16
CA GLU A 293 -7.68 8.25 -13.79
C GLU A 293 -7.48 8.01 -12.28
N TYR A 294 -6.41 8.54 -11.67
CA TYR A 294 -6.22 8.48 -10.22
C TYR A 294 -7.25 9.32 -9.46
N PHE A 295 -7.57 10.52 -9.94
CA PHE A 295 -8.63 11.35 -9.35
C PHE A 295 -9.97 10.60 -9.29
N ASP A 296 -10.38 10.01 -10.41
CA ASP A 296 -11.63 9.27 -10.50
C ASP A 296 -11.60 7.98 -9.67
N GLN A 297 -10.48 7.24 -9.68
CA GLN A 297 -10.33 6.02 -8.90
C GLN A 297 -10.40 6.28 -7.39
N THR A 298 -9.68 7.28 -6.90
CA THR A 298 -9.67 7.62 -5.47
C THR A 298 -11.04 8.12 -5.00
N LEU A 299 -11.72 8.95 -5.79
CA LEU A 299 -13.10 9.38 -5.50
C LEU A 299 -14.07 8.19 -5.49
N THR A 300 -14.02 7.35 -6.52
CA THR A 300 -14.88 6.16 -6.63
C THR A 300 -14.69 5.23 -5.45
N TYR A 301 -13.44 4.99 -5.07
CA TYR A 301 -13.11 4.17 -3.92
C TYR A 301 -13.62 4.79 -2.62
N ALA A 302 -13.32 6.06 -2.35
CA ALA A 302 -13.77 6.76 -1.14
C ALA A 302 -15.30 6.74 -0.98
N HIS A 303 -16.05 7.01 -2.06
CA HIS A 303 -17.51 7.00 -2.04
C HIS A 303 -18.14 5.60 -1.97
N SER A 304 -17.37 4.55 -2.26
CA SER A 304 -17.84 3.17 -2.11
C SER A 304 -17.84 2.67 -0.66
N LEU A 305 -17.14 3.39 0.24
CA LEU A 305 -17.04 3.03 1.65
C LEU A 305 -18.35 3.30 2.39
N LYS A 306 -18.63 2.50 3.43
CA LYS A 306 -19.84 2.66 4.25
C LYS A 306 -19.89 4.06 4.89
N PRO A 307 -21.09 4.65 5.06
CA PRO A 307 -21.26 5.95 5.73
C PRO A 307 -20.65 6.02 7.14
N GLU A 308 -20.55 4.88 7.84
CA GLU A 308 -19.93 4.76 9.17
C GLU A 308 -18.42 5.10 9.19
N PHE A 309 -17.74 5.16 8.05
CA PHE A 309 -16.35 5.62 7.98
C PHE A 309 -16.23 7.14 8.10
N ASP A 310 -17.31 7.89 7.86
CA ASP A 310 -17.31 9.35 7.85
C ASP A 310 -16.10 9.88 7.05
N VAL A 311 -16.04 9.49 5.77
CA VAL A 311 -14.92 9.86 4.88
C VAL A 311 -15.02 11.35 4.60
N ARG A 312 -14.17 12.15 5.25
CA ARG A 312 -14.16 13.62 5.11
C ARG A 312 -13.01 14.13 4.27
N ASP A 313 -11.94 13.35 4.19
CA ASP A 313 -10.69 13.75 3.55
C ASP A 313 -10.37 12.79 2.41
N ILE A 314 -10.60 13.24 1.18
CA ILE A 314 -10.25 12.49 -0.03
C ILE A 314 -9.13 13.24 -0.71
N TRP A 315 -7.94 12.64 -0.75
CA TRP A 315 -6.73 13.28 -1.25
C TRP A 315 -6.09 12.48 -2.35
N VAL A 316 -5.59 13.15 -3.39
CA VAL A 316 -4.60 12.57 -4.30
C VAL A 316 -3.26 13.28 -4.12
N ILE A 317 -2.24 12.48 -3.84
CA ILE A 317 -0.85 12.91 -3.73
C ILE A 317 -0.14 12.51 -5.01
N HIS A 318 0.35 13.50 -5.74
CA HIS A 318 1.14 13.27 -6.95
C HIS A 318 2.60 13.63 -6.70
N PHE A 319 3.43 12.63 -6.41
CA PHE A 319 4.89 12.79 -6.42
C PHE A 319 5.37 12.85 -7.87
N THR A 320 6.11 13.88 -8.27
CA THR A 320 6.45 14.03 -9.69
C THR A 320 7.83 14.60 -9.94
N CYS A 321 8.51 14.02 -10.92
CA CYS A 321 9.72 14.58 -11.50
C CYS A 321 9.42 15.39 -12.78
N GLN A 322 8.15 15.46 -13.22
CA GLN A 322 7.78 16.07 -14.49
C GLN A 322 8.14 17.55 -14.53
N ASP A 323 8.72 17.98 -15.65
CA ASP A 323 9.05 19.38 -15.90
C ASP A 323 7.82 20.28 -15.79
N LEU A 324 8.03 21.49 -15.27
CA LEU A 324 7.02 22.54 -15.15
C LEU A 324 5.80 22.22 -14.30
N THR A 325 5.66 21.02 -13.72
CA THR A 325 4.50 20.70 -12.85
C THR A 325 4.46 21.59 -11.61
N ASN A 326 5.61 22.05 -11.14
CA ASN A 326 5.68 23.01 -10.05
C ASN A 326 5.15 24.41 -10.43
N LYS A 327 5.07 24.74 -11.72
CA LYS A 327 4.60 26.04 -12.26
C LYS A 327 3.19 25.95 -12.84
N CYS A 328 2.88 24.83 -13.48
CA CYS A 328 1.62 24.53 -14.15
C CYS A 328 1.08 23.17 -13.66
N PRO A 329 0.69 23.05 -12.39
CA PRO A 329 0.11 21.82 -11.86
C PRO A 329 -1.20 21.45 -12.56
N HIS A 330 -1.43 20.14 -12.72
CA HIS A 330 -2.66 19.60 -13.31
C HIS A 330 -3.71 19.36 -12.22
N TRP A 331 -4.67 20.25 -12.11
CA TRP A 331 -5.70 20.22 -11.07
C TRP A 331 -6.89 19.34 -11.42
N PRO A 332 -7.64 18.85 -10.41
CA PRO A 332 -8.94 18.23 -10.62
C PRO A 332 -9.94 19.15 -11.33
N THR A 333 -10.95 18.56 -11.96
CA THR A 333 -12.08 19.34 -12.50
C THR A 333 -12.95 19.91 -11.38
N LYS A 334 -13.78 20.92 -11.71
CA LYS A 334 -14.71 21.50 -10.72
C LYS A 334 -15.67 20.46 -10.15
N GLU A 335 -16.07 19.49 -10.96
CA GLU A 335 -16.93 18.38 -10.54
C GLU A 335 -16.22 17.47 -9.53
N GLN A 336 -14.94 17.16 -9.78
CA GLN A 336 -14.12 16.36 -8.86
C GLN A 336 -13.85 17.12 -7.54
N GLU A 337 -13.56 18.42 -7.60
CA GLU A 337 -13.43 19.28 -6.41
C GLU A 337 -14.75 19.37 -5.63
N ALA A 338 -15.88 19.53 -6.33
CA ALA A 338 -17.21 19.54 -5.71
C ALA A 338 -17.57 18.21 -5.05
N ALA A 339 -17.07 17.10 -5.61
CA ALA A 339 -17.16 15.76 -5.05
C ALA A 339 -16.22 15.54 -3.84
N GLY A 340 -15.47 16.56 -3.42
CA GLY A 340 -14.65 16.54 -2.20
C GLY A 340 -13.17 16.19 -2.43
N LEU A 341 -12.71 16.09 -3.68
CA LEU A 341 -11.33 15.76 -3.98
C LEU A 341 -10.38 16.93 -3.66
N ASN A 342 -9.39 16.65 -2.82
CA ASN A 342 -8.25 17.51 -2.56
C ASN A 342 -7.02 16.97 -3.30
N THR A 343 -6.07 17.83 -3.64
CA THR A 343 -4.86 17.41 -4.37
C THR A 343 -3.62 18.14 -3.88
N ILE A 344 -2.52 17.39 -3.76
CA ILE A 344 -1.19 17.94 -3.55
C ILE A 344 -0.22 17.36 -4.59
N HIS A 345 0.42 18.23 -5.35
CA HIS A 345 1.52 17.92 -6.24
C HIS A 345 2.84 18.19 -5.53
N ILE A 346 3.67 17.17 -5.41
CA ILE A 346 4.99 17.22 -4.79
C ILE A 346 6.01 17.04 -5.90
N TRP A 347 6.48 18.16 -6.43
CA TRP A 347 7.56 18.11 -7.41
C TRP A 347 8.90 17.91 -6.69
N HIS A 348 9.75 17.05 -7.23
CA HIS A 348 11.14 16.94 -6.79
C HIS A 348 12.07 16.61 -7.95
N ASN A 349 13.35 16.98 -7.80
CA ASN A 349 14.36 16.53 -8.75
C ASN A 349 14.73 15.05 -8.53
N LEU A 350 15.38 14.42 -9.50
CA LEU A 350 15.75 12.99 -9.43
C LEU A 350 16.62 12.64 -8.22
N LYS A 351 17.37 13.61 -7.68
CA LYS A 351 18.22 13.42 -6.50
C LYS A 351 17.50 13.62 -5.17
N PHE A 352 16.22 14.02 -5.20
CA PHE A 352 15.41 14.36 -4.02
C PHE A 352 16.09 15.43 -3.13
N THR A 353 16.82 16.37 -3.73
CA THR A 353 17.49 17.48 -3.02
C THR A 353 16.72 18.79 -3.09
N LYS A 354 15.75 18.89 -4.00
CA LYS A 354 14.82 20.01 -4.11
C LYS A 354 13.42 19.44 -4.17
N VAL A 355 12.53 19.97 -3.32
CA VAL A 355 11.11 19.59 -3.27
C VAL A 355 10.28 20.86 -3.25
N LYS A 356 9.26 20.90 -4.10
CA LYS A 356 8.28 21.98 -4.19
C LYS A 356 6.88 21.42 -4.11
N ILE A 357 5.98 22.13 -3.45
CA ILE A 357 4.58 21.73 -3.34
C ILE A 357 3.65 22.73 -4.01
N ASN A 358 2.65 22.18 -4.68
CA ASN A 358 1.42 22.88 -5.03
C ASN A 358 0.29 22.08 -4.41
N ALA A 359 -0.61 22.73 -3.69
CA ALA A 359 -1.74 22.05 -3.06
C ALA A 359 -3.01 22.86 -3.26
N ARG A 360 -4.13 22.17 -3.47
CA ARG A 360 -5.47 22.74 -3.49
C ARG A 360 -6.40 21.83 -2.72
N TRP A 361 -7.10 22.40 -1.75
CA TRP A 361 -8.01 21.63 -0.89
C TRP A 361 -9.15 22.49 -0.37
N LYS A 362 -10.22 21.83 0.08
CA LYS A 362 -11.36 22.50 0.72
C LYS A 362 -11.07 22.72 2.20
N GLY A 363 -10.87 23.97 2.59
CA GLY A 363 -10.74 24.37 3.99
C GLY A 363 -12.05 24.90 4.58
N ILE A 364 -11.99 25.30 5.86
CA ILE A 364 -13.14 25.85 6.61
C ILE A 364 -13.74 27.09 5.94
N ASN A 365 -12.90 27.92 5.31
CA ASN A 365 -13.29 29.17 4.66
C ASN A 365 -13.47 29.04 3.13
N GLY A 366 -13.65 27.81 2.63
CA GLY A 366 -13.69 27.51 1.20
C GLY A 366 -12.37 26.96 0.67
N THR A 367 -12.19 27.00 -0.65
CA THR A 367 -11.00 26.46 -1.32
C THR A 367 -9.74 27.22 -0.90
N GLN A 368 -8.74 26.48 -0.44
CA GLN A 368 -7.41 26.97 -0.12
C GLN A 368 -6.42 26.46 -1.17
N GLU A 369 -5.40 27.26 -1.45
CA GLU A 369 -4.38 26.94 -2.44
C GLU A 369 -3.00 27.42 -1.99
N ILE A 370 -2.00 26.60 -2.27
CA ILE A 370 -0.58 26.93 -2.17
C ILE A 370 0.06 26.65 -3.53
N ILE A 371 0.78 27.63 -4.05
CA ILE A 371 1.50 27.53 -5.32
C ILE A 371 3.00 27.69 -5.06
N GLU A 372 3.77 26.73 -5.57
CA GLU A 372 5.23 26.72 -5.60
C GLU A 372 5.93 26.99 -4.25
N GLU A 373 5.46 26.36 -3.17
CA GLU A 373 6.14 26.46 -1.88
C GLU A 373 7.35 25.50 -1.82
N ASP A 374 8.53 26.00 -1.45
CA ASP A 374 9.72 25.18 -1.22
C ASP A 374 9.64 24.44 0.13
N ILE A 375 9.87 23.12 0.11
CA ILE A 375 10.07 22.35 1.34
C ILE A 375 11.56 22.37 1.69
N LYS A 376 11.90 22.97 2.84
CA LYS A 376 13.24 22.86 3.43
C LYS A 376 13.44 21.47 3.99
N LEU A 377 14.11 20.65 3.21
CA LEU A 377 14.45 19.27 3.54
C LEU A 377 15.52 19.24 4.66
N SER A 378 15.17 18.73 5.85
CA SER A 378 16.07 18.68 7.03
C SER A 378 17.23 17.70 6.96
#